data_AF-X1H931-F1
#
_entry.id   AF-X1H931-F1
#
_cell.length_a   1.000
_cell.length_b   1.000
_cell.length_c   1.000
_cell.angle_alpha   90.00
_cell.angle_beta   90.00
_cell.angle_gamma   90.00
#
_symmetry.space_group_name_H-M   'P 1'
#
loop_
_entity.id
_entity.type
_entity.pdbx_description
1 polymer ?
#
loop_
_entity_poly.entity_id
_entity_poly.type
_entity_poly.pdbx_seq_one_letter_code
_entity_poly.pdbx_strand_id
1 'polypeptide(L)'
;MTWWVLLSSKAFPQPTSLRVVATTNLFDHLFMAWSYYRPSRTPIYRTIRGLRVHCGYKYVWDTPFITEQNESGDTFLHTFDSSDLTPATTIWYYLFAPEGPYGSQIQGPLRHVELPLTAPWPWQ
;
A
#
# COMPACT_ATOMS: atom_id res chain seq x y z
N MET A 1 7.79 -16.50 -15.81
CA MET A 1 6.89 -15.44 -15.33
C MET A 1 7.22 -15.21 -13.87
N THR A 2 7.78 -14.05 -13.54
CA THR A 2 8.17 -13.72 -12.17
C THR A 2 7.01 -12.98 -11.53
N TRP A 3 6.58 -13.43 -10.35
CA TRP A 3 5.53 -12.74 -9.60
C TRP A 3 6.09 -11.46 -9.00
N TRP A 4 5.32 -10.38 -9.05
CA TRP A 4 5.61 -9.17 -8.27
C TRP A 4 5.51 -9.50 -6.78
N VAL A 5 6.52 -9.09 -6.02
CA VAL A 5 6.63 -9.31 -4.58
C VAL A 5 7.18 -8.06 -3.91
N LEU A 6 6.48 -7.61 -2.88
CA LEU A 6 6.98 -6.63 -1.93
C LEU A 6 8.02 -7.30 -1.03
N LEU A 7 9.30 -6.94 -1.20
CA LEU A 7 10.41 -7.50 -0.42
C LEU A 7 10.52 -6.85 0.96
N SER A 8 10.36 -5.52 1.01
CA SER A 8 10.38 -4.78 2.27
C SER A 8 9.47 -3.56 2.21
N SER A 9 9.00 -3.12 3.38
CA SER A 9 8.25 -1.88 3.52
C SER A 9 8.46 -1.31 4.92
N LYS A 10 8.79 -0.02 5.02
CA LYS A 10 8.97 0.69 6.29
C LYS A 10 8.24 2.03 6.23
N ALA A 11 7.50 2.32 7.29
CA ALA A 11 6.81 3.60 7.48
C ALA A 11 7.60 4.50 8.44
N PHE A 12 7.60 5.79 8.15
CA PHE A 12 8.18 6.86 8.95
C PHE A 12 7.07 7.89 9.22
N PRO A 13 6.23 7.65 10.23
CA PRO A 13 5.15 8.56 10.58
C PRO A 13 5.70 9.81 11.27
N GLN A 14 5.14 10.95 10.91
CA GLN A 14 5.29 12.24 11.56
C GLN A 14 3.88 12.77 11.88
N PRO A 15 3.72 13.83 12.68
CA PRO A 15 2.39 14.26 13.11
C PRO A 15 1.43 14.56 11.97
N THR A 16 1.93 15.20 10.91
CA THR A 16 1.11 15.62 9.76
C THR A 16 1.57 15.01 8.45
N SER A 17 2.48 14.03 8.50
CA SER A 17 2.97 13.38 7.29
C SER A 17 3.34 11.93 7.51
N LEU A 18 3.32 11.18 6.42
CA LEU A 18 3.73 9.78 6.38
C LEU A 18 4.65 9.58 5.19
N ARG A 19 5.87 9.13 5.47
CA ARG A 19 6.75 8.57 4.45
C ARG A 19 6.72 7.05 4.49
N VAL A 20 6.51 6.41 3.36
CA VAL A 20 6.64 4.95 3.22
C VAL A 20 7.75 4.65 2.22
N VAL A 21 8.71 3.82 2.62
CA VAL A 21 9.77 3.32 1.73
C VAL A 21 9.58 1.83 1.55
N ALA A 22 9.61 1.36 0.31
CA ALA A 22 9.39 -0.02 -0.04
C ALA A 22 10.37 -0.51 -1.09
N THR A 23 10.67 -1.80 -1.07
CA THR A 23 11.42 -2.45 -2.15
C THR A 23 10.67 -3.61 -2.74
N THR A 24 10.80 -3.78 -4.05
CA THR A 24 10.15 -4.86 -4.81
C THR A 24 11.21 -5.71 -5.52
N ASN A 25 10.82 -6.91 -5.94
CA ASN A 25 11.69 -7.83 -6.67
C ASN A 25 11.70 -7.60 -8.20
N LEU A 26 10.89 -6.65 -8.68
CA LEU A 26 10.75 -6.32 -10.09
C LEU A 26 10.96 -4.82 -10.26
N PHE A 27 11.58 -4.45 -11.39
CA PHE A 27 11.66 -3.05 -11.80
C PHE A 27 10.27 -2.67 -12.32
N ASP A 28 9.52 -1.93 -11.51
CA ASP A 28 8.11 -1.65 -11.78
C ASP A 28 7.73 -0.29 -11.20
N HIS A 29 6.53 0.15 -11.56
CA HIS A 29 5.87 1.28 -10.97
C HIS A 29 4.94 0.83 -9.84
N LEU A 30 4.92 1.59 -8.76
CA LEU A 30 4.18 1.25 -7.55
C LEU A 30 3.31 2.41 -7.07
N PHE A 31 2.13 2.07 -6.57
CA PHE A 31 1.18 3.00 -6.00
C PHE A 31 0.90 2.63 -4.55
N MET A 32 0.53 3.65 -3.77
CA MET A 32 0.02 3.50 -2.42
C MET A 32 -1.43 3.98 -2.37
N ALA A 33 -2.33 3.12 -1.89
CA ALA A 33 -3.68 3.54 -1.50
C ALA A 33 -3.74 3.65 0.02
N TRP A 34 -4.24 4.77 0.54
CA TRP A 34 -4.37 4.99 1.98
C TRP A 34 -5.66 5.70 2.37
N SER A 35 -6.08 5.53 3.62
CA SER A 35 -7.24 6.19 4.22
C SER A 35 -7.13 6.19 5.76
N TYR A 36 -7.87 7.07 6.41
CA TYR A 36 -8.05 7.06 7.88
C TYR A 36 -8.91 5.89 8.37
N TYR A 37 -9.73 5.30 7.48
CA TYR A 37 -10.67 4.24 7.82
C TYR A 37 -10.21 2.91 7.27
N ARG A 38 -10.28 1.84 8.07
CA ARG A 38 -9.91 0.50 7.64
C ARG A 38 -10.76 0.04 6.44
N PRO A 39 -10.18 -0.55 5.38
CA PRO A 39 -10.94 -1.01 4.23
C PRO A 39 -11.74 -2.26 4.58
N SER A 40 -12.85 -2.43 3.86
CA SER A 40 -13.55 -3.70 3.81
C SER A 40 -12.77 -4.75 3.01
N ARG A 41 -13.11 -6.03 3.19
CA ARG A 41 -12.50 -7.14 2.45
C ARG A 41 -13.57 -7.90 1.68
N THR A 42 -13.34 -8.09 0.39
CA THR A 42 -14.19 -8.91 -0.47
C THR A 42 -13.45 -10.21 -0.81
N PRO A 43 -14.05 -11.40 -0.62
CA PRO A 43 -13.41 -12.66 -0.96
C PRO A 43 -13.22 -12.80 -2.48
N ILE A 44 -12.05 -13.28 -2.88
CA ILE A 44 -11.72 -13.61 -4.26
C ILE A 44 -11.95 -15.11 -4.46
N TYR A 45 -12.66 -15.45 -5.52
CA TYR A 45 -12.88 -16.84 -5.91
C TYR A 45 -12.39 -17.08 -7.33
N ARG A 46 -11.89 -18.30 -7.59
CA ARG A 46 -11.56 -18.77 -8.93
C ARG A 46 -12.29 -20.08 -9.20
N THR A 47 -12.75 -20.25 -10.43
CA THR A 47 -13.27 -21.54 -10.91
C THR A 47 -12.12 -22.41 -11.39
N ILE A 48 -11.89 -23.53 -10.70
CA ILE A 48 -10.86 -24.52 -11.06
C ILE A 48 -11.58 -25.83 -11.32
N ARG A 49 -11.57 -26.31 -12.57
CA ARG A 49 -12.24 -27.56 -12.99
C ARG A 49 -13.71 -27.63 -12.55
N GLY A 50 -14.43 -26.52 -12.71
CA GLY A 50 -15.85 -26.40 -12.32
C GLY A 50 -16.11 -26.15 -10.84
N LEU A 51 -15.09 -26.17 -9.98
CA LEU A 51 -15.23 -25.87 -8.55
C LEU A 51 -14.87 -24.42 -8.24
N ARG A 52 -15.69 -23.76 -7.43
CA ARG A 52 -15.43 -22.40 -6.92
C ARG A 52 -14.51 -22.49 -5.71
N VAL A 53 -13.25 -22.10 -5.88
CA VAL A 53 -12.21 -22.15 -4.84
C VAL A 53 -11.97 -20.74 -4.30
N HIS A 54 -11.92 -20.59 -2.97
CA HIS A 54 -11.54 -19.34 -2.32
C HIS A 54 -10.03 -19.11 -2.46
N CYS A 55 -9.63 -17.96 -2.97
CA CYS A 55 -8.23 -17.66 -3.31
C CYS A 55 -7.62 -16.53 -2.47
N GLY A 56 -8.40 -15.86 -1.61
CA GLY A 56 -7.93 -14.76 -0.78
C GLY A 56 -8.94 -13.63 -0.69
N TYR A 57 -8.46 -12.44 -0.35
CA TYR A 57 -9.29 -11.25 -0.19
C TYR A 57 -8.73 -10.08 -1.00
N LYS A 58 -9.64 -9.24 -1.51
CA LYS A 58 -9.35 -7.92 -2.05
C LYS A 58 -9.78 -6.87 -1.03
N TYR A 59 -8.93 -5.89 -0.76
CA TYR A 59 -9.28 -4.70 0.00
C TYR A 59 -10.09 -3.75 -0.87
N VAL A 60 -11.19 -3.25 -0.33
CA VAL A 60 -12.10 -2.30 -1.01
C VAL A 60 -12.31 -1.10 -0.10
N TRP A 61 -11.92 0.07 -0.61
CA TRP A 61 -12.14 1.36 0.00
C TRP A 61 -13.36 2.03 -0.63
N ASP A 62 -14.07 2.80 0.17
CA ASP A 62 -15.07 3.77 -0.25
C ASP A 62 -14.43 5.09 -0.70
N THR A 63 -13.36 5.54 -0.03
CA THR A 63 -12.62 6.77 -0.37
C THR A 63 -11.11 6.62 -0.16
N PRO A 64 -10.37 5.97 -1.08
CA PRO A 64 -8.91 5.91 -1.00
C PRO A 64 -8.29 7.19 -1.55
N PHE A 65 -7.30 7.74 -0.85
CA PHE A 65 -6.32 8.63 -1.47
C PHE A 65 -5.25 7.76 -2.13
N ILE A 66 -4.94 8.05 -3.39
CA ILE A 66 -3.93 7.31 -4.16
C ILE A 66 -2.71 8.21 -4.33
N THR A 67 -1.55 7.69 -3.96
CA THR A 67 -0.26 8.35 -4.11
C THR A 67 0.61 7.49 -5.01
N GLU A 68 1.20 8.12 -6.01
CA GLU A 68 2.20 7.51 -6.88
C GLU A 68 3.56 7.54 -6.19
N GLN A 69 4.44 6.60 -6.52
CA GLN A 69 5.82 6.66 -6.05
C GLN A 69 6.49 7.98 -6.48
N ASN A 70 7.40 8.49 -5.66
CA ASN A 70 8.12 9.73 -5.94
C ASN A 70 9.25 9.51 -6.96
N GLU A 71 9.73 8.28 -7.11
CA GLU A 71 10.75 7.92 -8.08
C GLU A 71 10.19 7.89 -9.50
N SER A 72 10.89 8.57 -10.41
CA SER A 72 10.53 8.60 -11.82
C SER A 72 10.73 7.25 -12.49
N GLY A 73 9.70 6.80 -13.22
CA GLY A 73 9.74 5.57 -14.02
C GLY A 73 9.76 4.32 -13.15
N ASP A 74 10.03 3.17 -13.75
CA ASP A 74 10.12 1.91 -13.01
C ASP A 74 11.35 1.90 -12.08
N THR A 75 11.24 1.25 -10.92
CA THR A 75 12.33 1.18 -9.93
C THR A 75 12.18 -0.05 -9.03
N PHE A 76 13.23 -0.40 -8.29
CA PHE A 76 13.18 -1.41 -7.22
C PHE A 76 12.92 -0.81 -5.84
N LEU A 77 13.16 0.51 -5.68
CA LEU A 77 13.02 1.26 -4.44
C LEU A 77 11.98 2.35 -4.67
N HIS A 78 10.93 2.35 -3.85
CA HIS A 78 9.79 3.23 -3.97
C HIS A 78 9.61 4.03 -2.69
N THR A 79 9.43 5.32 -2.81
CA THR A 79 9.17 6.26 -1.73
C THR A 79 7.82 6.93 -1.99
N PHE A 80 6.98 6.95 -0.97
CA PHE A 80 5.70 7.64 -0.99
C PHE A 80 5.71 8.68 0.11
N ASP A 81 5.36 9.91 -0.22
CA ASP A 81 5.17 10.98 0.76
C ASP A 81 3.71 11.43 0.75
N SER A 82 3.08 11.44 1.93
CA SER A 82 1.76 11.99 2.15
C SER A 82 1.86 13.11 3.19
N SER A 83 1.44 14.32 2.83
CA SER A 83 1.40 15.50 3.70
C SER A 83 -0.03 15.83 4.12
N ASP A 84 -0.17 16.86 4.97
CA ASP A 84 -1.47 17.42 5.39
C ASP A 84 -2.37 16.39 6.08
N LEU A 85 -1.74 15.43 6.76
CA LEU A 85 -2.43 14.39 7.50
C LEU A 85 -2.89 14.90 8.86
N THR A 86 -3.98 14.35 9.38
CA THR A 86 -4.50 14.69 10.70
C THR A 86 -3.66 14.01 11.79
N PRO A 87 -3.03 14.73 12.72
CA PRO A 87 -2.27 14.12 13.82
C PRO A 87 -3.10 13.23 14.72
N ALA A 88 -2.44 12.32 15.43
CA ALA A 88 -3.09 11.38 16.35
C ALA A 88 -4.20 10.54 15.69
N THR A 89 -4.06 10.23 14.40
CA THR A 89 -4.95 9.35 13.65
C THR A 89 -4.21 8.11 13.18
N THR A 90 -4.97 7.05 12.91
CA THR A 90 -4.46 5.84 12.25
C THR A 90 -4.60 5.97 10.75
N ILE A 91 -3.49 5.78 10.03
CA ILE A 91 -3.49 5.64 8.58
C ILE A 91 -3.46 4.15 8.24
N TRP A 92 -4.44 3.70 7.46
CA TRP A 92 -4.45 2.39 6.84
C TRP A 92 -3.96 2.52 5.41
N TYR A 93 -3.07 1.64 4.97
CA TYR A 93 -2.56 1.68 3.60
C TYR A 93 -2.16 0.31 3.07
N TYR A 94 -2.13 0.16 1.76
CA TYR A 94 -1.40 -0.91 1.09
C TYR A 94 -0.68 -0.38 -0.14
N LEU A 95 0.38 -1.08 -0.52
CA LEU A 95 1.10 -0.84 -1.76
C LEU A 95 0.59 -1.79 -2.84
N PHE A 96 0.56 -1.34 -4.08
CA PHE A 96 0.07 -2.15 -5.18
C PHE A 96 0.68 -1.80 -6.52
N ALA A 97 0.83 -2.81 -7.37
CA ALA A 97 1.06 -2.65 -8.80
C ALA A 97 -0.31 -2.59 -9.52
N PRO A 98 -0.51 -1.64 -10.45
CA PRO A 98 -1.81 -1.43 -11.09
C PRO A 98 -2.12 -2.54 -12.11
N GLU A 99 -1.11 -3.04 -12.81
CA GLU A 99 -1.22 -3.97 -13.92
C GLU A 99 -0.77 -5.37 -13.53
N GLY A 100 -1.53 -6.00 -12.63
CA GLY A 100 -1.29 -7.39 -12.30
C GLY A 100 -1.75 -8.37 -13.37
N PRO A 101 -1.33 -9.65 -13.26
CA PRO A 101 -1.88 -10.74 -14.05
C PRO A 101 -3.41 -10.67 -14.07
N TYR A 102 -3.99 -10.83 -15.26
CA TYR A 102 -5.45 -10.81 -15.47
C TYR A 102 -6.12 -9.44 -15.26
N GLY A 103 -5.39 -8.34 -15.40
CA GLY A 103 -5.94 -6.97 -15.35
C GLY A 103 -6.44 -6.57 -13.95
N SER A 104 -5.95 -7.24 -12.91
CA SER A 104 -6.31 -6.97 -11.53
C SER A 104 -5.12 -6.38 -10.78
N GLN A 105 -5.39 -5.37 -9.96
CA GLN A 105 -4.43 -4.79 -9.02
C GLN A 105 -3.80 -5.88 -8.13
N ILE A 106 -2.47 -5.94 -8.07
CA ILE A 106 -1.76 -6.79 -7.12
C ILE A 106 -1.63 -6.04 -5.81
N GLN A 107 -2.48 -6.37 -4.84
CA GLN A 107 -2.45 -5.72 -3.54
C GLN A 107 -1.43 -6.39 -2.62
N GLY A 108 -0.54 -5.58 -2.06
CA GLY A 108 0.28 -5.98 -0.92
C GLY A 108 -0.53 -6.17 0.36
N PRO A 109 0.14 -6.54 1.47
CA PRO A 109 -0.53 -6.64 2.76
C PRO A 109 -1.07 -5.27 3.21
N LEU A 110 -2.27 -5.26 3.80
CA LEU A 110 -2.78 -4.08 4.48
C LEU A 110 -1.93 -3.80 5.71
N ARG A 111 -1.46 -2.56 5.81
CA ARG A 111 -0.70 -2.01 6.93
C ARG A 111 -1.52 -0.93 7.61
N HIS A 112 -1.16 -0.65 8.85
CA HIS A 112 -1.61 0.55 9.54
C HIS A 112 -0.47 1.17 10.33
N VAL A 113 -0.53 2.47 10.52
CA VAL A 113 0.42 3.25 11.31
C VAL A 113 -0.33 4.33 12.06
N GLU A 114 0.05 4.58 13.31
CA GLU A 114 -0.48 5.70 14.09
C GLU A 114 0.43 6.90 13.90
N LEU A 115 -0.16 8.03 13.52
CA LEU A 115 0.57 9.29 13.45
C LEU A 115 0.75 9.85 14.87
N PRO A 116 1.96 10.26 15.26
CA PRO A 116 2.18 10.82 16.58
C PRO A 116 1.45 12.17 16.74
N LEU A 117 1.14 12.55 17.98
CA LEU A 117 0.54 13.87 18.25
C LEU A 117 1.55 15.02 18.06
N THR A 118 2.79 14.80 18.47
CA THR A 118 3.89 15.77 18.37
C THR A 118 5.07 15.13 17.68
N ALA A 119 5.90 15.95 17.02
CA ALA A 119 7.11 15.44 16.38
C ALA A 119 7.98 14.75 17.45
N PRO A 120 8.60 13.60 17.16
CA PRO A 120 9.60 13.06 18.04
C PRO A 120 10.73 14.09 18.20
N TRP A 121 10.84 14.65 19.41
CA TRP A 121 11.92 15.56 19.81
C TRP A 121 13.29 14.88 19.68
N PRO A 122 14.33 15.65 19.32
CA PRO A 122 14.76 15.91 17.96
C PRO A 122 15.73 14.84 17.43
N TRP A 123 15.65 14.52 16.14
CA TRP A 123 16.77 13.90 15.42
C TRP A 123 17.84 14.96 15.15
N GLN A 124 19.07 14.70 15.60
CA GLN A 124 20.31 15.22 15.01
C GLN A 124 20.61 14.44 13.72
#